data_AF-A0A0P0S9L2-F1
#
_entry.id   AF-A0A0P0S9L2-F1
#
_cell.length_a   1.000
_cell.length_b   1.000
_cell.length_c   1.000
_cell.angle_alpha   90.00
_cell.angle_beta   90.00
_cell.angle_gamma   90.00
#
_symmetry.space_group_name_H-M   'P 1'
#
loop_
_entity.id
_entity.type
_entity.pdbx_description
1 polymer ?
#
loop_
_entity_poly.entity_id
_entity_poly.type
_entity_poly.pdbx_seq_one_letter_code
_entity_poly.pdbx_strand_id
1 'polypeptide(L)'
;MVEQLNAVVDTLHPVLQVLAVVVIGIVPFLESYVGAGVGALAGMPVVLAVTAAVVGNLLALAVAVWLGDRARRGLTRGGEKPQSERRRKLIARVDRYGVPVASLLAPTLMAISLTAFAMVAAGLDRRQVVVWQTVTVVVWGVLFGALGLGALSALG
;
A
#
# COMPACT_ATOMS: atom_id res chain seq x y z
N MET A 1 2.69 -9.24 28.23
CA MET A 1 1.90 -8.59 27.17
C MET A 1 1.89 -9.42 25.88
N VAL A 2 3.04 -9.90 25.40
CA VAL A 2 3.13 -10.80 24.23
C VAL A 2 2.44 -12.16 24.48
N GLU A 3 2.59 -12.76 25.67
CA GLU A 3 1.91 -14.03 26.02
C GLU A 3 0.39 -13.92 26.10
N GLN A 4 -0.15 -12.78 26.54
CA GLN A 4 -1.60 -12.54 26.54
C GLN A 4 -2.14 -12.34 25.12
N LEU A 5 -1.34 -11.76 24.21
CA LEU A 5 -1.67 -11.68 22.80
C LEU A 5 -1.72 -13.08 22.17
N ASN A 6 -0.71 -13.93 22.44
CA ASN A 6 -0.64 -15.29 21.93
C ASN A 6 -1.81 -16.16 22.42
N ALA A 7 -2.20 -16.05 23.70
CA ALA A 7 -3.34 -16.80 24.23
C ALA A 7 -4.68 -16.40 23.59
N VAL A 8 -4.86 -15.13 23.21
CA VAL A 8 -6.06 -14.66 22.49
C VAL A 8 -6.02 -15.10 21.02
N VAL A 9 -4.84 -15.04 20.40
CA VAL A 9 -4.63 -15.45 19.00
C VAL A 9 -4.81 -16.96 18.82
N ASP A 10 -4.38 -17.79 19.78
CA ASP A 10 -4.56 -19.24 19.77
C ASP A 10 -6.03 -19.67 19.87
N THR A 11 -6.91 -18.82 20.43
CA THR A 11 -8.35 -19.06 20.43
C THR A 11 -9.05 -18.64 19.14
N LEU A 12 -8.38 -17.87 18.28
CA LEU A 12 -8.94 -17.41 17.02
C LEU A 12 -8.66 -18.44 15.92
N HIS A 13 -9.74 -18.84 15.23
CA HIS A 13 -9.65 -19.71 14.06
C HIS A 13 -8.65 -19.14 13.03
N PRO A 14 -7.81 -19.96 12.35
CA PRO A 14 -6.76 -19.47 11.44
C PRO A 14 -7.27 -18.50 10.35
N VAL A 15 -8.51 -18.68 9.91
CA VAL A 15 -9.18 -17.78 8.97
C VAL A 15 -9.33 -16.35 9.53
N LEU A 16 -9.67 -16.21 10.82
CA LEU A 16 -9.82 -14.90 11.46
C LEU A 16 -8.48 -14.19 11.59
N GLN A 17 -7.39 -14.92 11.83
CA GLN A 17 -6.04 -14.34 11.86
C GLN A 17 -5.65 -13.76 10.49
N VAL A 18 -5.90 -14.50 9.41
CA VAL A 18 -5.70 -14.00 8.03
C VAL A 18 -6.55 -12.77 7.75
N LEU A 19 -7.84 -12.80 8.10
CA LEU A 19 -8.73 -11.65 7.90
C LEU A 19 -8.28 -10.42 8.69
N ALA A 20 -7.80 -10.61 9.92
CA ALA A 20 -7.27 -9.51 10.72
C ALA A 20 -6.06 -8.85 10.05
N VAL A 21 -5.12 -9.63 9.51
CA VAL A 21 -3.95 -9.10 8.78
C VAL A 21 -4.37 -8.37 7.50
N VAL A 22 -5.36 -8.88 6.77
CA VAL A 22 -5.93 -8.19 5.60
C VAL A 22 -6.51 -6.84 6.02
N VAL A 23 -7.29 -6.79 7.10
CA VAL A 23 -7.90 -5.54 7.61
C VAL A 23 -6.84 -4.54 8.03
N ILE A 24 -5.79 -4.99 8.73
CA ILE A 24 -4.66 -4.13 9.11
C ILE A 24 -4.01 -3.54 7.85
N GLY A 25 -3.73 -4.38 6.84
CA GLY A 25 -3.14 -3.95 5.57
C GLY A 25 -3.99 -2.95 4.78
N ILE A 26 -5.29 -2.82 5.05
CA ILE A 26 -6.17 -1.83 4.43
C ILE A 26 -5.93 -0.42 5.00
N VAL A 27 -5.50 -0.31 6.25
CA VAL A 27 -5.40 0.98 6.95
C VAL A 27 -4.12 1.71 6.51
N PRO A 28 -4.21 2.95 6.01
CA PRO A 28 -3.02 3.75 5.69
C PRO A 28 -2.07 3.82 6.87
N PHE A 29 -0.76 3.80 6.61
CA PHE A 29 0.33 3.66 7.60
C PHE A 29 0.46 2.30 8.29
N LEU A 30 -0.60 1.46 8.32
CA LEU A 30 -0.56 0.07 8.78
C LEU A 30 -0.47 -0.92 7.60
N GLU A 31 0.12 -0.46 6.51
CA GLU A 31 0.21 -1.16 5.24
C GLU A 31 1.04 -2.44 5.32
N SER A 32 1.35 -3.07 4.18
CA SER A 32 1.89 -4.44 4.09
C SER A 32 3.08 -4.73 5.01
N TYR A 33 3.94 -3.75 5.27
CA TYR A 33 5.10 -3.88 6.14
C TYR A 33 4.74 -3.99 7.64
N VAL A 34 3.72 -3.27 8.11
CA VAL A 34 3.21 -3.40 9.49
C VAL A 34 2.34 -4.65 9.61
N GLY A 35 1.42 -4.87 8.67
CA GLY A 35 0.53 -6.03 8.69
C GLY A 35 1.29 -7.36 8.68
N ALA A 36 2.34 -7.48 7.86
CA ALA A 36 3.17 -8.69 7.82
C ALA A 36 3.91 -8.92 9.16
N GLY A 37 4.43 -7.85 9.77
CA GLY A 37 5.11 -7.93 11.07
C GLY A 37 4.14 -8.34 12.18
N VAL A 38 2.95 -7.74 12.25
CA VAL A 38 1.92 -8.10 13.23
C VAL A 38 1.46 -9.56 13.05
N GLY A 39 1.23 -10.01 11.81
CA GLY A 39 0.86 -11.40 11.54
C GLY A 39 1.96 -12.39 11.95
N ALA A 40 3.22 -12.08 11.66
CA ALA A 40 4.36 -12.92 12.08
C ALA A 40 4.51 -12.96 13.62
N LEU A 41 4.37 -11.82 14.30
CA LEU A 41 4.40 -11.74 15.77
C LEU A 41 3.23 -12.47 16.43
N ALA A 42 2.10 -12.58 15.72
CA ALA A 42 0.94 -13.37 16.12
C ALA A 42 1.11 -14.89 15.82
N GLY A 43 2.30 -15.34 15.40
CA GLY A 43 2.59 -16.75 15.15
C GLY A 43 2.15 -17.26 13.78
N MET A 44 1.69 -16.39 12.86
CA MET A 44 1.35 -16.82 11.50
C MET A 44 2.61 -17.18 10.71
N PRO A 45 2.55 -18.19 9.81
CA PRO A 45 3.61 -18.42 8.84
C PRO A 45 3.92 -17.14 8.07
N VAL A 46 5.19 -16.71 8.03
CA VAL A 46 5.57 -15.39 7.49
C VAL A 46 5.08 -15.19 6.06
N VAL A 47 5.12 -16.24 5.23
CA VAL A 47 4.61 -16.18 3.85
C VAL A 47 3.12 -15.83 3.82
N LEU A 48 2.32 -16.41 4.71
CA LEU A 48 0.88 -16.12 4.82
C LEU A 48 0.62 -14.72 5.36
N ALA A 49 1.37 -14.28 6.37
CA ALA A 49 1.27 -12.92 6.91
C ALA A 49 1.60 -11.86 5.84
N VAL A 50 2.69 -12.06 5.09
CA VAL A 50 3.11 -11.17 4.00
C VAL A 50 2.06 -11.14 2.89
N THR A 51 1.58 -12.29 2.43
CA THR A 51 0.56 -12.32 1.36
C THR A 51 -0.75 -11.69 1.79
N ALA A 52 -1.23 -11.96 3.01
CA ALA A 52 -2.42 -11.31 3.56
C ALA A 52 -2.26 -9.78 3.64
N ALA A 53 -1.11 -9.31 4.12
CA ALA A 53 -0.82 -7.88 4.25
C ALA A 53 -0.65 -7.17 2.90
N VAL A 54 -0.10 -7.86 1.89
CA VAL A 54 -0.04 -7.38 0.50
C VAL A 54 -1.45 -7.26 -0.07
N VAL A 55 -2.30 -8.27 0.11
CA VAL A 55 -3.70 -8.24 -0.37
C VAL A 55 -4.48 -7.08 0.25
N GLY A 56 -4.39 -6.89 1.57
CA GLY A 56 -5.03 -5.77 2.25
C GLY A 56 -4.60 -4.41 1.68
N ASN A 57 -3.30 -4.24 1.44
CA ASN A 57 -2.78 -2.98 0.91
C ASN A 57 -3.15 -2.74 -0.56
N LEU A 58 -3.25 -3.81 -1.38
CA LEU A 58 -3.78 -3.69 -2.74
C LEU A 58 -5.26 -3.28 -2.76
N LEU A 59 -6.04 -3.71 -1.77
CA LEU A 59 -7.42 -3.22 -1.60
C LEU A 59 -7.46 -1.74 -1.21
N ALA A 60 -6.61 -1.31 -0.27
CA ALA A 60 -6.47 0.11 0.08
C ALA A 60 -6.07 0.95 -1.13
N LEU A 61 -5.10 0.48 -1.92
CA LEU A 61 -4.66 1.10 -3.16
C LEU A 61 -5.82 1.24 -4.15
N ALA A 62 -6.62 0.19 -4.34
CA ALA A 62 -7.77 0.23 -5.24
C ALA A 62 -8.81 1.28 -4.82
N VAL A 63 -9.13 1.33 -3.51
CA VAL A 63 -10.03 2.32 -2.93
C VAL A 63 -9.48 3.73 -3.09
N ALA A 64 -8.20 3.94 -2.77
CA ALA A 64 -7.54 5.23 -2.88
C ALA A 64 -7.53 5.77 -4.32
N VAL A 65 -7.21 4.92 -5.29
CA VAL A 65 -7.24 5.28 -6.71
C VAL A 65 -8.66 5.63 -7.17
N TRP A 66 -9.66 4.85 -6.73
CA TRP A 66 -11.07 5.14 -7.05
C TRP A 66 -11.53 6.48 -6.46
N LEU A 67 -11.18 6.76 -5.20
CA LEU A 67 -11.46 8.04 -4.55
C LEU A 67 -10.74 9.20 -5.23
N GLY A 68 -9.48 9.03 -5.63
CA GLY A 68 -8.69 10.06 -6.31
C GLY A 68 -9.32 10.42 -7.67
N ASP A 69 -9.77 9.42 -8.40
CA ASP A 69 -10.45 9.60 -9.69
C ASP A 69 -11.82 10.28 -9.52
N ARG A 70 -12.57 9.90 -8.47
CA ARG A 70 -13.82 10.58 -8.07
C ARG A 70 -13.57 12.05 -7.71
N ALA A 71 -12.53 12.34 -6.92
CA ALA A 71 -12.14 13.67 -6.50
C ALA A 71 -11.73 14.53 -7.70
N ARG A 72 -10.89 14.01 -8.59
CA ARG A 72 -10.47 14.68 -9.82
C ARG A 72 -11.66 15.08 -10.69
N ARG A 73 -12.59 14.16 -10.94
CA ARG A 73 -13.83 14.47 -11.67
C ARG A 73 -14.66 15.55 -10.98
N GLY A 74 -14.68 15.56 -9.64
CA GLY A 74 -15.31 16.62 -8.86
C GLY A 74 -14.69 17.98 -9.13
N LEU A 75 -13.36 18.05 -9.15
CA LEU A 75 -12.59 19.28 -9.37
C LEU A 75 -12.67 19.82 -10.80
N THR A 76 -12.82 18.95 -11.80
CA THR A 76 -12.88 19.35 -13.22
C THR A 76 -14.29 19.59 -13.76
N ARG A 77 -15.34 19.33 -12.97
CA ARG A 77 -16.76 19.49 -13.36
C ARG A 77 -17.17 20.92 -13.72
N GLY A 78 -16.44 21.94 -13.27
CA GLY A 78 -16.69 23.36 -13.58
C GLY A 78 -16.12 23.84 -14.93
N GLY A 79 -15.58 22.94 -15.76
CA GLY A 79 -14.94 23.24 -17.03
C GLY A 79 -13.42 23.08 -16.95
N GLU A 80 -12.88 22.16 -17.77
CA GLU A 80 -11.45 22.06 -17.98
C GLU A 80 -11.00 23.27 -18.83
N LYS A 81 -10.30 24.22 -18.21
CA LYS A 81 -9.56 25.22 -19.00
C LYS A 81 -8.62 24.45 -19.94
N PRO A 82 -8.61 24.73 -21.26
CA PRO A 82 -7.73 24.03 -22.19
C PRO A 82 -6.30 24.11 -21.67
N GLN A 83 -5.75 22.94 -21.32
CA GLN A 83 -4.41 22.90 -20.76
C GLN A 83 -3.42 23.35 -21.83
N SER A 84 -2.54 24.28 -21.50
CA SER A 84 -1.47 24.67 -22.41
C SER A 84 -0.64 23.44 -22.79
N GLU A 85 -0.16 23.39 -24.03
CA GLU A 85 0.69 22.28 -24.49
C GLU A 85 1.90 22.05 -23.56
N ARG A 86 2.45 23.13 -23.01
CA ARG A 86 3.57 23.09 -22.07
C ARG A 86 3.20 22.33 -20.79
N ARG A 87 2.00 22.56 -20.24
CA ARG A 87 1.51 21.85 -19.05
C ARG A 87 1.27 20.37 -19.35
N ARG A 88 0.68 20.04 -20.51
CA ARG A 88 0.46 18.66 -20.94
C ARG A 88 1.79 17.90 -21.10
N LYS A 89 2.80 18.53 -21.72
CA LYS A 89 4.16 17.97 -21.85
C LYS A 89 4.84 17.75 -20.49
N LEU A 90 4.64 18.66 -19.54
CA LEU A 90 5.16 18.50 -18.18
C LEU A 90 4.52 17.30 -17.48
N ILE A 91 3.19 17.22 -17.49
CA ILE A 91 2.45 16.09 -16.87
C ILE A 91 2.91 14.77 -17.45
N ALA A 92 3.01 14.64 -18.79
CA ALA A 92 3.47 13.41 -19.43
C ALA A 92 4.89 12.98 -18.99
N ARG A 93 5.78 13.93 -18.66
CA ARG A 93 7.11 13.61 -18.10
C ARG A 93 7.02 13.20 -16.64
N VAL A 94 6.19 13.88 -15.84
CA VAL A 94 5.98 13.54 -14.42
C VAL A 94 5.32 12.17 -14.31
N ASP A 95 4.36 11.85 -15.18
CA ASP A 95 3.84 10.51 -15.34
C ASP A 95 5.01 9.55 -15.57
N ARG A 96 5.70 9.66 -16.70
CA ARG A 96 6.72 8.69 -17.12
C ARG A 96 7.85 8.45 -16.11
N TYR A 97 8.35 9.51 -15.46
CA TYR A 97 9.55 9.43 -14.61
C TYR A 97 9.29 9.75 -13.14
N GLY A 98 8.35 10.66 -12.88
CA GLY A 98 7.98 11.05 -11.52
C GLY A 98 7.19 9.96 -10.81
N VAL A 99 6.17 9.36 -11.45
CA VAL A 99 5.34 8.32 -10.82
C VAL A 99 6.15 7.10 -10.36
N PRO A 100 7.07 6.52 -11.15
CA PRO A 100 7.91 5.42 -10.69
C PRO A 100 8.75 5.79 -9.46
N VAL A 101 9.49 6.89 -9.54
CA VAL A 101 10.42 7.32 -8.48
C VAL A 101 9.65 7.69 -7.23
N ALA A 102 8.60 8.48 -7.37
CA ALA A 102 7.71 8.84 -6.27
C ALA A 102 7.09 7.59 -5.65
N SER A 103 6.64 6.61 -6.43
CA SER A 103 6.01 5.40 -5.89
C SER A 103 6.97 4.54 -5.11
N LEU A 104 8.23 4.38 -5.56
CA LEU A 104 9.21 3.56 -4.86
C LEU A 104 9.68 4.21 -3.55
N LEU A 105 9.78 5.54 -3.54
CA LEU A 105 10.23 6.32 -2.38
C LEU A 105 9.09 6.71 -1.42
N ALA A 106 7.85 6.78 -1.92
CA ALA A 106 6.68 7.22 -1.16
C ALA A 106 6.52 6.54 0.20
N PRO A 107 6.68 5.21 0.35
CA PRO A 107 6.50 4.53 1.65
C PRO A 107 7.37 5.09 2.77
N THR A 108 8.48 5.75 2.44
CA THR A 108 9.39 6.35 3.43
C THR A 108 8.91 7.72 3.95
N LEU A 109 7.99 8.37 3.23
CA LEU A 109 7.52 9.73 3.50
C LEU A 109 6.02 9.79 3.81
N MET A 110 5.24 8.90 3.20
CA MET A 110 3.77 8.92 3.22
C MET A 110 3.23 7.49 3.02
N ALA A 111 2.01 7.22 3.49
CA ALA A 111 1.31 5.97 3.16
C ALA A 111 1.15 5.78 1.63
N ILE A 112 1.34 4.55 1.14
CA ILE A 112 1.23 4.13 -0.27
C ILE A 112 -0.14 4.51 -0.83
N SER A 113 -1.20 4.13 -0.11
CA SER A 113 -2.59 4.42 -0.45
C SER A 113 -2.86 5.93 -0.55
N LEU A 114 -2.35 6.75 0.37
CA LEU A 114 -2.54 8.20 0.34
C LEU A 114 -1.78 8.85 -0.83
N THR A 115 -0.58 8.35 -1.13
CA THR A 115 0.20 8.81 -2.29
C THR A 115 -0.52 8.48 -3.60
N ALA A 116 -1.05 7.26 -3.74
CA ALA A 116 -1.83 6.86 -4.90
C ALA A 116 -3.07 7.73 -5.11
N PHE A 117 -3.81 8.01 -4.02
CA PHE A 117 -4.93 8.96 -4.04
C PHE A 117 -4.49 10.33 -4.56
N ALA A 118 -3.43 10.91 -3.97
CA ALA A 118 -2.94 12.24 -4.32
C ALA A 118 -2.50 12.33 -5.78
N MET A 119 -1.76 11.33 -6.28
CA MET A 119 -1.31 11.29 -7.67
C MET A 119 -2.48 11.26 -8.66
N VAL A 120 -3.46 10.39 -8.42
CA VAL A 120 -4.65 10.29 -9.29
C VAL A 120 -5.52 11.53 -9.19
N ALA A 121 -5.71 12.08 -7.97
CA ALA A 121 -6.44 13.32 -7.76
C ALA A 121 -5.79 14.52 -8.48
N ALA A 122 -4.45 14.56 -8.53
CA ALA A 122 -3.66 15.56 -9.25
C ALA A 122 -3.75 15.40 -10.79
N GLY A 123 -4.27 14.27 -11.28
CA GLY A 123 -4.44 13.98 -12.70
C GLY A 123 -3.26 13.29 -13.37
N LEU A 124 -2.40 12.62 -12.58
CA LEU A 124 -1.41 11.69 -13.11
C LEU A 124 -2.10 10.43 -13.66
N ASP A 125 -1.42 9.73 -14.58
CA ASP A 125 -1.98 8.57 -15.25
C ASP A 125 -2.29 7.43 -14.26
N ARG A 126 -3.58 7.10 -14.14
CA ARG A 126 -4.08 6.07 -13.22
C ARG A 126 -3.40 4.72 -13.44
N ARG A 127 -3.21 4.31 -14.70
CA ARG A 127 -2.65 3.00 -15.02
C ARG A 127 -1.21 2.92 -14.52
N GLN A 128 -0.43 3.97 -14.77
CA GLN A 128 0.94 4.04 -14.30
C GLN A 128 1.04 4.07 -12.77
N VAL A 129 0.18 4.86 -12.10
CA VAL A 129 0.11 4.89 -10.63
C VAL A 129 -0.18 3.50 -10.08
N VAL A 130 -1.21 2.81 -10.59
CA VAL A 130 -1.55 1.46 -10.13
C VAL A 130 -0.38 0.49 -10.32
N VAL A 131 0.23 0.45 -11.51
CA VAL A 131 1.35 -0.45 -11.79
C VAL A 131 2.51 -0.21 -10.84
N TRP A 132 2.94 1.04 -10.68
CA TRP A 132 4.11 1.34 -9.85
C TRP A 132 3.83 1.20 -8.36
N GLN A 133 2.64 1.56 -7.90
CA GLN A 133 2.25 1.34 -6.51
C GLN A 133 2.16 -0.17 -6.20
N THR A 134 1.62 -1.00 -7.10
CA THR A 134 1.65 -2.45 -6.94
C THR A 134 3.07 -2.99 -6.88
N VAL A 135 3.98 -2.53 -7.75
CA VAL A 135 5.41 -2.89 -7.68
C VAL A 135 6.00 -2.50 -6.33
N THR A 136 5.75 -1.28 -5.86
CA THR A 136 6.19 -0.82 -4.54
C THR A 136 5.68 -1.71 -3.41
N VAL A 137 4.38 -2.03 -3.39
CA VAL A 137 3.77 -2.89 -2.36
C VAL A 137 4.46 -4.25 -2.31
N VAL A 138 4.72 -4.86 -3.48
CA VAL A 138 5.39 -6.16 -3.55
C VAL A 138 6.86 -6.05 -3.11
N VAL A 139 7.61 -5.08 -3.63
CA VAL A 139 9.03 -4.89 -3.28
C VAL A 139 9.21 -4.67 -1.79
N TRP A 140 8.44 -3.76 -1.19
CA TRP A 140 8.52 -3.47 0.24
C TRP A 140 7.95 -4.60 1.10
N GLY A 141 6.87 -5.26 0.66
CA GLY A 141 6.32 -6.42 1.34
C GLY A 141 7.31 -7.58 1.42
N VAL A 142 8.01 -7.88 0.31
CA VAL A 142 9.06 -8.90 0.28
C VAL A 142 10.26 -8.48 1.12
N LEU A 143 10.72 -7.23 1.00
CA LEU A 143 11.86 -6.71 1.77
C LEU A 143 11.61 -6.84 3.29
N PHE A 144 10.47 -6.36 3.78
CA PHE A 144 10.14 -6.44 5.20
C PHE A 144 9.80 -7.85 5.66
N GLY A 145 9.20 -8.69 4.80
CA GLY A 145 9.03 -10.10 5.08
C GLY A 145 10.37 -10.83 5.28
N ALA A 146 11.35 -10.56 4.41
CA ALA A 146 12.69 -11.11 4.53
C ALA A 146 13.43 -10.59 5.78
N LEU A 147 13.30 -9.29 6.09
CA LEU A 147 13.85 -8.72 7.32
C LEU A 147 13.23 -9.36 8.57
N GLY A 148 11.92 -9.60 8.58
CA GLY A 148 11.22 -10.28 9.67
C GLY A 148 11.73 -11.72 9.86
N LEU A 149 11.90 -12.49 8.77
CA LEU A 149 12.50 -13.82 8.83
C LEU A 149 13.93 -13.80 9.37
N GLY A 150 14.75 -12.87 8.87
CA GLY A 150 16.13 -12.69 9.34
C GLY A 150 16.18 -12.36 10.84
N ALA A 151 15.32 -11.45 11.30
CA ALA A 151 15.24 -11.07 12.71
C ALA A 151 14.83 -12.25 13.60
N LEU A 152 13.80 -13.02 13.22
CA LEU A 152 13.38 -14.22 13.96
C LEU A 152 14.50 -15.25 14.04
N SER A 153 15.20 -15.52 12.93
CA SER A 153 16.33 -16.46 12.92
C SER A 153 17.52 -16.03 13.77
N ALA A 154 17.70 -14.72 13.99
CA ALA A 154 18.76 -14.17 14.83
C ALA A 154 18.38 -14.12 16.33
N LEU A 155 17.08 -14.17 16.65
CA LEU A 155 16.55 -14.01 18.01
C LEU A 155 16.16 -15.34 18.69
N GLY A 156 15.95 -16.43 17.93
CA GLY A 156 15.73 -17.78 18.46
C GLY A 156 14.28 -18.23 18.43
#